data_AF-A0A2D6AJW4-F1
#
_entry.id   AF-A0A2D6AJW4-F1
#
_cell.length_a   1.000
_cell.length_b   1.000
_cell.length_c   1.000
_cell.angle_alpha   90.00
_cell.angle_beta   90.00
_cell.angle_gamma   90.00
#
_symmetry.space_group_name_H-M   'P 1'
#
loop_
_entity.id
_entity.type
_entity.pdbx_description
1 polymer ?
#
loop_
_entity_poly.entity_id
_entity_poly.type
_entity_poly.pdbx_seq_one_letter_code
_entity_poly.pdbx_strand_id
1 'polypeptide(L)'
;MNTFNDKNIEHSRPKTQKLHSKETSASAVDTWSGISFVSTPTSETIPAKWVFVFFDLPSEEFTRRVSLHRQFRKVGLAMHSQSVYFMPYSRLAYKAVNGIDESLMVIRANIEDNKSVLLVGLYQRLIESLFLEVENKVEELAEAKADSDNTRGYTKRYKKMWERLDDLKSVVKSVPSDSYTQRIKLLELMVEEIDERAPGAGVSY
;
A
#
# COMPACT_ATOMS: atom_id res chain seq x y z
N MET A 1 -10.22 -81.65 17.81
CA MET A 1 -11.62 -81.27 18.08
C MET A 1 -11.67 -80.58 19.43
N ASN A 2 -11.88 -79.27 19.43
CA ASN A 2 -12.78 -78.53 20.32
C ASN A 2 -12.55 -77.04 20.15
N THR A 3 -13.55 -76.43 19.54
CA THR A 3 -13.81 -75.00 19.43
C THR A 3 -14.06 -74.42 20.81
N PHE A 4 -13.33 -73.36 21.18
CA PHE A 4 -13.78 -72.43 22.22
C PHE A 4 -13.91 -71.04 21.61
N ASN A 5 -15.14 -70.55 21.76
CA ASN A 5 -15.69 -69.32 21.24
C ASN A 5 -15.69 -68.36 22.43
N ASP A 6 -14.92 -67.27 22.39
CA ASP A 6 -15.02 -66.20 23.39
C ASP A 6 -15.26 -64.87 22.70
N LYS A 7 -16.38 -64.27 23.09
CA LYS A 7 -16.90 -63.00 22.62
C LYS A 7 -16.26 -61.84 23.40
N ASN A 8 -16.26 -60.69 22.74
CA ASN A 8 -16.30 -59.34 23.31
C ASN A 8 -15.05 -58.82 24.03
N ILE A 9 -14.20 -58.13 23.29
CA ILE A 9 -13.56 -56.90 23.77
C ILE A 9 -13.72 -55.83 22.68
N GLU A 10 -14.66 -54.92 22.90
CA GLU A 10 -14.78 -53.66 22.15
C GLU A 10 -13.56 -52.80 22.44
N HIS A 11 -12.70 -52.62 21.44
CA HIS A 11 -11.76 -51.51 21.41
C HIS A 11 -12.09 -50.63 20.20
N SER A 12 -12.94 -49.63 20.47
CA SER A 12 -13.12 -48.46 19.62
C SER A 12 -11.76 -47.86 19.29
N ARG A 13 -11.30 -48.07 18.06
CA ARG A 13 -10.21 -47.27 17.48
C ARG A 13 -10.82 -46.13 16.67
N PRO A 14 -10.30 -44.90 16.84
CA PRO A 14 -10.92 -43.70 16.31
C PRO A 14 -10.87 -43.69 14.78
N LYS A 15 -11.99 -43.25 14.19
CA LYS A 15 -12.10 -42.89 12.78
C LYS A 15 -10.98 -41.92 12.44
N THR A 16 -10.17 -42.26 11.44
CA THR A 16 -9.26 -41.33 10.77
C THR A 16 -10.09 -40.18 10.22
N GLN A 17 -10.18 -39.08 10.97
CA GLN A 17 -10.67 -37.82 10.43
C GLN A 17 -9.69 -37.42 9.33
N LYS A 18 -10.16 -37.48 8.08
CA LYS A 18 -9.59 -36.69 6.99
C LYS A 18 -9.56 -35.25 7.50
N LEU A 19 -8.38 -34.73 7.82
CA LEU A 19 -8.18 -33.30 7.87
C LEU A 19 -8.54 -32.79 6.47
N HIS A 20 -9.70 -32.17 6.37
CA HIS A 20 -9.98 -31.26 5.28
C HIS A 20 -8.91 -30.17 5.36
N SER A 21 -7.91 -30.29 4.47
CA SER A 21 -7.14 -29.15 4.01
C SER A 21 -8.15 -28.11 3.53
N LYS A 22 -8.36 -27.09 4.35
CA LYS A 22 -9.23 -25.95 4.06
C LYS A 22 -8.74 -25.36 2.74
N GLU A 23 -9.63 -25.36 1.76
CA GLU A 23 -9.39 -24.85 0.41
C GLU A 23 -8.76 -23.45 0.50
N THR A 24 -7.58 -23.32 -0.08
CA THR A 24 -6.92 -22.05 -0.31
C THR A 24 -7.83 -21.25 -1.24
N SER A 25 -8.36 -20.13 -0.77
CA SER A 25 -9.22 -19.23 -1.54
C SER A 25 -8.52 -18.83 -2.84
N ALA A 26 -9.26 -18.87 -3.95
CA ALA A 26 -8.73 -18.59 -5.27
C ALA A 26 -8.07 -17.19 -5.31
N SER A 27 -6.81 -17.12 -5.75
CA SER A 27 -6.12 -15.84 -5.93
C SER A 27 -6.59 -15.17 -7.21
N ALA A 28 -7.24 -14.00 -7.08
CA ALA A 28 -7.54 -13.14 -8.22
C ALA A 28 -6.33 -12.23 -8.48
N VAL A 29 -5.89 -12.16 -9.74
CA VAL A 29 -4.85 -11.22 -10.17
C VAL A 29 -5.54 -10.04 -10.81
N ASP A 30 -5.34 -8.84 -10.25
CA ASP A 30 -5.72 -7.63 -10.96
C ASP A 30 -4.72 -7.40 -12.10
N THR A 31 -5.23 -7.48 -13.33
CA THR A 31 -4.42 -7.33 -14.55
C THR A 31 -3.85 -5.93 -14.72
N TRP A 32 -4.43 -4.91 -14.07
CA TRP A 32 -3.98 -3.53 -14.17
C TRP A 32 -2.84 -3.21 -13.20
N SER A 33 -2.94 -3.61 -11.93
CA SER A 33 -1.87 -3.40 -10.95
C SER A 33 -0.79 -4.50 -10.97
N GLY A 34 -1.11 -5.68 -11.50
CA GLY A 34 -0.25 -6.87 -11.45
C GLY A 34 -0.10 -7.43 -10.04
N ILE A 35 -1.03 -7.09 -9.13
CA ILE A 35 -1.06 -7.55 -7.74
C ILE A 35 -1.99 -8.76 -7.63
N SER A 36 -1.51 -9.78 -6.92
CA SER A 36 -2.30 -10.94 -6.56
C SER A 36 -3.02 -10.68 -5.24
N PHE A 37 -4.34 -10.82 -5.23
CA PHE A 37 -5.16 -10.69 -4.04
C PHE A 37 -5.70 -12.04 -3.59
N VAL A 38 -6.04 -12.12 -2.29
CA VAL A 38 -6.76 -13.24 -1.68
C VAL A 38 -7.91 -12.69 -0.86
N SER A 39 -9.03 -13.42 -0.85
CA SER A 39 -10.16 -13.12 0.02
C SER A 39 -9.96 -13.83 1.35
N THR A 40 -10.05 -13.08 2.45
CA THR A 40 -10.02 -13.63 3.80
C THR A 40 -11.40 -14.20 4.17
N PRO A 41 -11.50 -15.05 5.20
CA PRO A 41 -12.79 -15.51 5.74
C PRO A 41 -13.70 -14.37 6.22
N THR A 42 -13.16 -13.17 6.49
CA THR A 42 -13.91 -11.96 6.84
C THR A 42 -14.35 -11.16 5.61
N SER A 43 -14.18 -11.69 4.40
CA SER A 43 -14.50 -11.05 3.10
C SER A 43 -13.64 -9.82 2.75
N GLU A 44 -12.54 -9.59 3.45
CA GLU A 44 -11.57 -8.56 3.06
C GLU A 44 -10.70 -9.07 1.93
N THR A 45 -10.50 -8.25 0.90
CA THR A 45 -9.59 -8.56 -0.20
C THR A 45 -8.23 -7.95 0.10
N ILE A 46 -7.23 -8.79 0.33
CA ILE A 46 -5.90 -8.36 0.77
C ILE A 46 -4.81 -8.82 -0.22
N PRO A 47 -3.68 -8.10 -0.33
CA PRO A 47 -2.55 -8.55 -1.12
C PRO A 47 -1.98 -9.87 -0.59
N ALA A 48 -1.82 -10.85 -1.49
CA ALA A 48 -1.25 -12.14 -1.15
C ALA A 48 0.28 -12.05 -0.95
N LYS A 49 0.94 -11.20 -1.74
CA LYS A 49 2.39 -11.08 -1.76
C LYS A 49 2.82 -9.69 -1.37
N TRP A 50 3.93 -9.62 -0.63
CA TRP A 50 4.50 -8.41 -0.11
C TRP A 50 5.97 -8.30 -0.47
N VAL A 51 6.43 -7.08 -0.62
CA VAL A 51 7.85 -6.72 -0.71
C VAL A 51 8.26 -6.15 0.62
N PHE A 52 9.40 -6.59 1.14
CA PHE A 52 10.06 -6.03 2.30
C PHE A 52 11.41 -5.48 1.87
N VAL A 53 11.74 -4.30 2.39
CA VAL A 53 13.01 -3.63 2.16
C VAL A 53 13.69 -3.46 3.49
N PHE A 54 14.87 -4.03 3.60
CA PHE A 54 15.75 -3.89 4.74
C PHE A 54 16.96 -3.07 4.32
N PHE A 55 17.34 -2.13 5.16
CA PHE A 55 18.58 -1.39 4.99
C PHE A 55 19.23 -1.20 6.34
N ASP A 56 20.54 -1.35 6.38
CA ASP A 56 21.33 -1.07 7.56
C ASP A 56 22.40 -0.05 7.17
N LEU A 57 22.25 1.16 7.72
CA LEU A 57 23.16 2.27 7.46
C LEU A 57 23.72 2.77 8.80
N PRO A 58 25.05 2.93 8.93
CA PRO A 58 25.65 3.44 10.14
C PRO A 58 25.21 4.88 10.40
N SER A 59 25.36 5.36 11.64
CA SER A 59 24.96 6.73 12.04
C SER A 59 25.62 7.82 11.19
N GLU A 60 26.84 7.59 10.72
CA GLU A 60 27.62 8.49 9.86
C GLU A 60 26.95 8.74 8.50
N GLU A 61 26.13 7.79 8.00
CA GLU A 61 25.39 7.91 6.75
C GLU A 61 23.99 8.52 6.93
N PHE A 62 23.83 9.41 7.91
CA PHE A 62 22.55 10.06 8.23
C PHE A 62 21.87 10.70 7.01
N THR A 63 22.61 11.48 6.22
CA THR A 63 22.06 12.16 5.02
C THR A 63 21.55 11.16 3.98
N ARG A 64 22.26 10.06 3.76
CA ARG A 64 21.85 9.00 2.83
C ARG A 64 20.58 8.32 3.34
N ARG A 65 20.51 7.99 4.64
CA ARG A 65 19.31 7.43 5.28
C ARG A 65 18.09 8.35 5.13
N VAL A 66 18.24 9.66 5.36
CA VAL A 66 17.15 10.63 5.14
C VAL A 66 16.70 10.65 3.67
N SER A 67 17.65 10.56 2.73
CA SER A 67 17.33 10.47 1.30
C SER A 67 16.55 9.19 0.98
N LEU A 68 16.96 8.04 1.51
CA LEU A 68 16.27 6.76 1.33
C LEU A 68 14.84 6.82 1.86
N HIS A 69 14.62 7.33 3.07
CA HIS A 69 13.27 7.48 3.62
C HIS A 69 12.34 8.29 2.70
N ARG A 70 12.86 9.36 2.07
CA ARG A 70 12.09 10.16 1.10
C ARG A 70 11.78 9.37 -0.17
N GLN A 71 12.76 8.63 -0.69
CA GLN A 71 12.58 7.80 -1.88
C GLN A 71 11.59 6.66 -1.62
N PHE A 72 11.68 5.99 -0.46
CA PHE A 72 10.73 4.96 -0.04
C PHE A 72 9.30 5.48 0.01
N ARG A 73 9.09 6.63 0.66
CA ARG A 73 7.77 7.27 0.71
C ARG A 73 7.25 7.60 -0.69
N LYS A 74 8.11 8.10 -1.59
CA LYS A 74 7.74 8.42 -2.97
C LYS A 74 7.28 7.19 -3.76
N VAL A 75 7.94 6.04 -3.59
CA VAL A 75 7.53 4.80 -4.26
C VAL A 75 6.37 4.06 -3.57
N GLY A 76 5.86 4.59 -2.45
CA GLY A 76 4.74 4.01 -1.72
C GLY A 76 5.11 2.95 -0.69
N LEU A 77 6.37 2.89 -0.24
CA LEU A 77 6.77 1.96 0.82
C LEU A 77 6.28 2.48 2.19
N ALA A 78 5.55 1.63 2.92
CA ALA A 78 5.15 1.89 4.30
C ALA A 78 6.25 1.46 5.27
N MET A 79 6.44 2.23 6.34
CA MET A 79 7.41 1.91 7.38
C MET A 79 6.80 0.89 8.35
N HIS A 80 7.46 -0.25 8.54
CA HIS A 80 7.12 -1.19 9.61
C HIS A 80 7.96 -0.90 10.86
N SER A 81 9.26 -0.66 10.68
CA SER A 81 10.20 -0.22 11.72
C SER A 81 11.29 0.67 11.11
N GLN A 82 12.19 1.20 11.93
CA GLN A 82 13.20 2.19 11.49
C GLN A 82 14.04 1.76 10.27
N SER A 83 14.30 0.47 10.13
CA SER A 83 15.11 -0.12 9.07
C SER A 83 14.33 -1.08 8.16
N VAL A 84 13.00 -1.15 8.31
CA VAL A 84 12.15 -2.09 7.57
C VAL A 84 10.97 -1.37 6.96
N TYR A 85 10.91 -1.45 5.64
CA TYR A 85 9.81 -0.94 4.83
C TYR A 85 9.12 -2.07 4.09
N PHE A 86 7.87 -1.86 3.71
CA PHE A 86 7.11 -2.86 2.98
C PHE A 86 6.03 -2.25 2.10
N MET A 87 5.60 -3.01 1.10
CA MET A 87 4.47 -2.67 0.24
C MET A 87 3.88 -3.92 -0.42
N PRO A 88 2.64 -3.87 -0.92
CA PRO A 88 2.09 -4.93 -1.76
C PRO A 88 2.98 -5.20 -2.97
N TYR A 89 3.19 -6.48 -3.29
CA TYR A 89 4.02 -6.86 -4.42
C TYR A 89 3.29 -6.66 -5.75
N SER A 90 3.89 -5.86 -6.62
CA SER A 90 3.71 -5.94 -8.07
C SER A 90 5.07 -6.01 -8.75
N ARG A 91 5.11 -6.49 -10.00
CA ARG A 91 6.37 -6.55 -10.77
C ARG A 91 6.99 -5.16 -10.96
N LEU A 92 6.15 -4.16 -11.19
CA LEU A 92 6.58 -2.77 -11.39
C LEU A 92 7.13 -2.16 -10.10
N ALA A 93 6.41 -2.32 -8.99
CA ALA A 93 6.85 -1.85 -7.68
C ALA A 93 8.17 -2.50 -7.27
N TYR A 94 8.28 -3.83 -7.41
CA TYR A 94 9.51 -4.55 -7.10
C TYR A 94 10.70 -4.06 -7.92
N LYS A 95 10.51 -3.78 -9.22
CA LYS A 95 11.57 -3.22 -10.07
C LYS A 95 11.96 -1.80 -9.62
N ALA A 96 10.98 -0.96 -9.30
CA ALA A 96 11.23 0.41 -8.83
C ALA A 96 12.05 0.41 -7.54
N VAL A 97 11.68 -0.45 -6.57
CA VAL A 97 12.36 -0.56 -5.28
C VAL A 97 13.80 -1.06 -5.42
N ASN A 98 14.04 -2.09 -6.23
CA ASN A 98 15.41 -2.59 -6.47
C ASN A 98 16.31 -1.57 -7.18
N GLY A 99 15.74 -0.55 -7.83
CA GLY A 99 16.49 0.51 -8.50
C GLY A 99 16.82 1.71 -7.61
N ILE A 100 16.40 1.72 -6.34
CA ILE A 100 16.59 2.86 -5.43
C ILE A 100 18.05 2.99 -4.99
N ASP A 101 18.60 1.91 -4.43
CA ASP A 101 19.96 1.89 -3.88
C ASP A 101 20.46 0.43 -3.83
N GLU A 102 21.73 0.21 -4.16
CA GLU A 102 22.36 -1.11 -4.23
C GLU A 102 22.55 -1.75 -2.84
N SER A 103 22.56 -0.95 -1.76
CA SER A 103 22.73 -1.46 -0.39
C SER A 103 21.44 -2.03 0.22
N LEU A 104 20.32 -2.02 -0.53
CA LEU A 104 19.04 -2.50 -0.04
C LEU A 104 18.93 -4.01 -0.17
N MET A 105 18.48 -4.66 0.89
CA MET A 105 18.03 -6.05 0.81
C MET A 105 16.52 -6.06 0.55
N VAL A 106 16.11 -6.46 -0.66
CA VAL A 106 14.71 -6.46 -1.08
C VAL A 106 14.19 -7.89 -1.19
N ILE A 107 13.25 -8.26 -0.32
CA ILE A 107 12.71 -9.61 -0.22
C ILE A 107 11.25 -9.62 -0.67
N ARG A 108 10.87 -10.63 -1.46
CA ARG A 108 9.47 -10.94 -1.75
C ARG A 108 9.01 -12.07 -0.82
N ALA A 109 7.93 -11.85 -0.09
CA ALA A 109 7.38 -12.84 0.82
C ALA A 109 5.88 -13.08 0.55
N ASN A 110 5.46 -14.33 0.78
CA ASN A 110 4.05 -14.68 0.94
C ASN A 110 3.77 -14.69 2.44
N ILE A 111 2.78 -13.94 2.89
CA ILE A 111 2.51 -13.74 4.32
C ILE A 111 1.16 -14.37 4.65
N GLU A 112 1.10 -15.09 5.77
CA GLU A 112 -0.13 -15.69 6.29
C GLU A 112 -1.23 -14.62 6.46
N ASP A 113 -2.47 -14.96 6.11
CA ASP A 113 -3.60 -14.02 6.05
C ASP A 113 -3.76 -13.17 7.31
N ASN A 114 -3.62 -13.78 8.49
CA ASN A 114 -3.72 -13.10 9.79
C ASN A 114 -2.65 -12.02 10.01
N LYS A 115 -1.42 -12.24 9.52
CA LYS A 115 -0.33 -11.25 9.59
C LYS A 115 -0.47 -10.20 8.49
N SER A 116 -1.02 -10.57 7.34
CA SER A 116 -1.29 -9.66 6.24
C SER A 116 -2.32 -8.58 6.60
N VAL A 117 -3.31 -8.86 7.46
CA VAL A 117 -4.26 -7.85 7.97
C VAL A 117 -3.55 -6.69 8.70
N LEU A 118 -2.54 -6.98 9.53
CA LEU A 118 -1.76 -5.95 10.21
C LEU A 118 -0.98 -5.07 9.21
N LEU A 119 -0.40 -5.70 8.17
CA LEU A 119 0.32 -4.99 7.11
C LEU A 119 -0.63 -4.10 6.30
N VAL A 120 -1.84 -4.58 5.98
CA VAL A 120 -2.87 -3.77 5.32
C VAL A 120 -3.21 -2.55 6.16
N GLY A 121 -3.46 -2.71 7.46
CA GLY A 121 -3.77 -1.58 8.35
C GLY A 121 -2.64 -0.55 8.43
N LEU A 122 -1.39 -0.99 8.51
CA LEU A 122 -0.23 -0.09 8.45
C LEU A 122 -0.08 0.61 7.09
N TYR A 123 -0.35 -0.10 6.00
CA TYR A 123 -0.29 0.45 4.65
C TYR A 123 -1.42 1.45 4.38
N GLN A 124 -2.63 1.19 4.89
CA GLN A 124 -3.74 2.16 4.86
C GLN A 124 -3.36 3.44 5.60
N ARG A 125 -2.68 3.38 6.75
CA ARG A 125 -2.19 4.59 7.45
C ARG A 125 -1.20 5.40 6.63
N LEU A 126 -0.33 4.74 5.85
CA LEU A 126 0.51 5.45 4.88
C LEU A 126 -0.35 6.19 3.86
N ILE A 127 -1.32 5.49 3.25
CA ILE A 127 -2.23 6.07 2.24
C ILE A 127 -2.95 7.30 2.83
N GLU A 128 -3.53 7.19 4.03
CA GLU A 128 -4.18 8.33 4.70
C GLU A 128 -3.21 9.49 4.93
N SER A 129 -1.98 9.21 5.37
CA SER A 129 -0.98 10.26 5.53
C SER A 129 -0.60 10.93 4.22
N LEU A 130 -0.59 10.20 3.09
CA LEU A 130 -0.33 10.77 1.78
C LEU A 130 -1.51 11.62 1.29
N PHE A 131 -2.74 11.17 1.52
CA PHE A 131 -3.93 11.98 1.25
C PHE A 131 -3.89 13.30 1.99
N LEU A 132 -3.66 13.28 3.31
CA LEU A 132 -3.56 14.49 4.13
C LEU A 132 -2.45 15.42 3.63
N GLU A 133 -1.30 14.86 3.23
CA GLU A 133 -0.21 15.65 2.65
C GLU A 133 -0.65 16.32 1.34
N VAL A 134 -1.31 15.60 0.45
CA VAL A 134 -1.79 16.13 -0.84
C VAL A 134 -2.88 17.19 -0.62
N GLU A 135 -3.82 16.96 0.29
CA GLU A 135 -4.87 17.91 0.67
C GLU A 135 -4.27 19.24 1.15
N ASN A 136 -3.32 19.19 2.08
CA ASN A 136 -2.59 20.39 2.52
C ASN A 136 -1.87 21.10 1.35
N LYS A 137 -1.35 20.33 0.39
CA LYS A 137 -0.71 20.92 -0.81
C LYS A 137 -1.71 21.54 -1.77
N VAL A 138 -2.95 21.07 -1.82
CA VAL A 138 -4.03 21.67 -2.62
C VAL A 138 -4.42 23.02 -2.02
N GLU A 139 -4.48 23.13 -0.70
CA GLU A 139 -4.69 24.41 -0.01
C GLU A 139 -3.55 25.40 -0.32
N GLU A 140 -2.29 24.98 -0.18
CA GLU A 140 -1.12 25.81 -0.55
C GLU A 140 -1.13 26.23 -2.04
N LEU A 141 -1.71 25.42 -2.92
CA LEU A 141 -1.85 25.74 -4.34
C LEU A 141 -2.91 26.82 -4.57
N ALA A 142 -4.05 26.73 -3.86
CA ALA A 142 -5.10 27.73 -3.91
C ALA A 142 -4.61 29.09 -3.42
N GLU A 143 -3.87 29.13 -2.31
CA GLU A 143 -3.23 30.34 -1.80
C GLU A 143 -2.26 30.93 -2.83
N ALA A 144 -1.43 30.10 -3.45
CA ALA A 144 -0.48 30.53 -4.47
C ALA A 144 -1.16 31.08 -5.74
N LYS A 145 -2.37 30.60 -6.09
CA LYS A 145 -3.16 31.14 -7.21
C LYS A 145 -3.78 32.50 -6.85
N ALA A 146 -4.21 32.66 -5.60
CA ALA A 146 -4.81 33.91 -5.12
C ALA A 146 -3.79 35.06 -5.07
N ASP A 147 -2.51 34.73 -4.85
CA ASP A 147 -1.39 35.68 -4.90
C ASP A 147 -1.06 36.11 -6.34
N SER A 148 -1.54 37.29 -6.74
CA SER A 148 -1.39 37.84 -8.10
C SER A 148 0.06 38.02 -8.53
N ASP A 149 0.97 38.20 -7.59
CA ASP A 149 2.37 38.54 -7.87
C ASP A 149 3.25 37.28 -8.03
N ASN A 150 2.69 36.10 -7.74
CA ASN A 150 3.42 34.85 -7.65
C ASN A 150 3.07 33.82 -8.74
N THR A 151 2.77 34.28 -9.96
CA THR A 151 2.37 33.41 -11.09
C THR A 151 3.38 32.29 -11.35
N ARG A 152 4.69 32.58 -11.27
CA ARG A 152 5.75 31.58 -11.45
C ARG A 152 5.75 30.52 -10.35
N GLY A 153 5.53 30.94 -9.10
CA GLY A 153 5.43 30.04 -7.95
C GLY A 153 4.22 29.11 -8.09
N TYR A 154 3.08 29.66 -8.50
CA TYR A 154 1.86 28.92 -8.81
C TYR A 154 2.10 27.84 -9.87
N THR A 155 2.59 28.18 -11.06
CA THR A 155 2.78 27.19 -12.15
C THR A 155 3.67 26.02 -11.73
N LYS A 156 4.73 26.29 -10.95
CA LYS A 156 5.60 25.25 -10.41
C LYS A 156 4.88 24.34 -9.42
N ARG A 157 4.07 24.91 -8.52
CA ARG A 157 3.27 24.15 -7.55
C ARG A 157 2.21 23.31 -8.26
N TYR A 158 1.54 23.87 -9.27
CA TYR A 158 0.53 23.20 -10.09
C TYR A 158 1.10 21.96 -10.78
N LYS A 159 2.21 22.09 -11.51
CA LYS A 159 2.88 20.93 -12.14
C LYS A 159 3.22 19.86 -11.12
N LYS A 160 3.78 20.27 -9.98
CA LYS A 160 4.18 19.34 -8.91
C LYS A 160 2.97 18.72 -8.20
N MET A 161 1.78 19.31 -8.29
CA MET A 161 0.56 18.74 -7.73
C MET A 161 0.14 17.51 -8.52
N TRP A 162 0.12 17.61 -9.85
CA TRP A 162 -0.17 16.46 -10.71
C TRP A 162 0.81 15.31 -10.53
N GLU A 163 2.11 15.60 -10.40
CA GLU A 163 3.11 14.57 -10.06
C GLU A 163 2.76 13.84 -8.74
N ARG A 164 2.27 14.55 -7.72
CA ARG A 164 1.86 13.94 -6.45
C ARG A 164 0.58 13.13 -6.56
N LEU A 165 -0.40 13.60 -7.33
CA LEU A 165 -1.64 12.87 -7.58
C LEU A 165 -1.35 11.56 -8.32
N ASP A 166 -0.43 11.56 -9.28
CA ASP A 166 -0.01 10.36 -10.00
C ASP A 166 0.74 9.38 -9.09
N ASP A 167 1.65 9.87 -8.25
CA ASP A 167 2.31 9.06 -7.22
C ASP A 167 1.25 8.43 -6.28
N LEU A 168 0.30 9.22 -5.77
CA LEU A 168 -0.78 8.73 -4.89
C LEU A 168 -1.68 7.69 -5.57
N LYS A 169 -2.08 7.90 -6.83
CA LYS A 169 -2.82 6.91 -7.63
C LYS A 169 -2.07 5.60 -7.74
N SER A 170 -0.75 5.65 -7.96
CA SER A 170 0.07 4.45 -8.03
C SER A 170 0.05 3.67 -6.72
N VAL A 171 0.14 4.36 -5.58
CA VAL A 171 0.07 3.72 -4.25
C VAL A 171 -1.32 3.12 -3.98
N VAL A 172 -2.39 3.89 -4.25
CA VAL A 172 -3.78 3.48 -3.99
C VAL A 172 -4.19 2.28 -4.82
N LYS A 173 -3.71 2.13 -6.07
CA LYS A 173 -3.93 0.92 -6.88
C LYS A 173 -3.48 -0.38 -6.19
N SER A 174 -2.63 -0.27 -5.17
CA SER A 174 -2.16 -1.41 -4.41
C SER A 174 -3.14 -1.94 -3.36
N VAL A 175 -4.23 -1.20 -3.12
CA VAL A 175 -5.31 -1.56 -2.19
C VAL A 175 -6.66 -1.27 -2.86
N PRO A 176 -7.47 -2.29 -3.16
CA PRO A 176 -8.77 -2.09 -3.80
C PRO A 176 -9.72 -1.35 -2.84
N SER A 177 -10.00 -0.09 -3.12
CA SER A 177 -10.89 0.77 -2.33
C SER A 177 -11.57 1.81 -3.22
N ASP A 178 -12.89 1.70 -3.36
CA ASP A 178 -13.69 2.68 -4.10
C ASP A 178 -13.63 4.06 -3.44
N SER A 179 -13.57 4.10 -2.10
CA SER A 179 -13.44 5.34 -1.33
C SER A 179 -12.16 6.10 -1.70
N TYR A 180 -11.02 5.42 -1.80
CA TYR A 180 -9.76 6.06 -2.22
C TYR A 180 -9.80 6.52 -3.67
N THR A 181 -10.43 5.73 -4.54
CA THR A 181 -10.60 6.10 -5.95
C THR A 181 -11.47 7.35 -6.10
N GLN A 182 -12.55 7.46 -5.32
CA GLN A 182 -13.41 8.65 -5.30
C GLN A 182 -12.69 9.87 -4.72
N ARG A 183 -11.94 9.70 -3.62
CA ARG A 183 -11.18 10.79 -2.99
C ARG A 183 -10.12 11.37 -3.92
N ILE A 184 -9.43 10.53 -4.70
CA ILE A 184 -8.50 11.00 -5.74
C ILE A 184 -9.23 11.87 -6.78
N LYS A 185 -10.38 11.41 -7.30
CA LYS A 185 -11.15 12.18 -8.30
C LYS A 185 -11.58 13.53 -7.75
N LEU A 186 -11.99 13.60 -6.49
CA LEU A 186 -12.33 14.87 -5.84
C LEU A 186 -11.12 15.81 -5.78
N LEU A 187 -9.93 15.30 -5.44
CA LEU A 187 -8.71 16.10 -5.44
C LEU A 187 -8.32 16.61 -6.84
N GLU A 188 -8.48 15.76 -7.86
CA GLU A 188 -8.24 16.18 -9.26
C GLU A 188 -9.17 17.33 -9.65
N LEU A 189 -10.47 17.21 -9.37
CA LEU A 189 -11.46 18.25 -9.63
C LEU A 189 -11.11 19.55 -8.89
N MET A 190 -10.74 19.47 -7.61
CA MET A 190 -10.32 20.65 -6.83
C MET A 190 -9.11 21.36 -7.45
N VAL A 191 -8.14 20.60 -7.98
CA VAL A 191 -6.94 21.17 -8.62
C VAL A 191 -7.29 21.85 -9.94
N GLU A 192 -8.18 21.26 -10.74
CA GLU A 192 -8.70 21.87 -11.97
C GLU A 192 -9.47 23.16 -11.68
N GLU A 193 -10.39 23.12 -10.71
CA GLU A 193 -11.16 24.30 -10.28
C GLU A 193 -10.26 25.44 -9.81
N ILE A 194 -9.15 25.15 -9.11
CA ILE A 194 -8.18 26.17 -8.69
C ILE A 194 -7.50 26.83 -9.91
N ASP A 195 -7.20 26.08 -10.96
CA ASP A 195 -6.56 26.65 -12.15
C ASP A 195 -7.52 27.53 -12.97
N GLU A 196 -8.79 27.13 -13.04
CA GLU A 196 -9.82 27.91 -13.74
C GLU A 196 -10.17 29.23 -13.05
N ARG A 197 -9.90 29.37 -11.73
CA ARG A 197 -10.17 30.60 -10.98
C ARG A 197 -9.34 31.77 -11.50
N ALA A 198 -9.98 32.94 -11.59
CA ALA A 198 -9.29 34.19 -11.85
C ALA A 198 -8.29 34.49 -10.72
N PRO A 199 -7.05 34.92 -11.03
CA PRO A 199 -6.10 35.35 -10.00
C PRO A 199 -6.70 36.46 -9.11
N GLY A 200 -6.51 36.35 -7.80
CA GLY A 200 -7.05 37.32 -6.83
C GLY A 200 -8.52 37.11 -6.39
N ALA A 201 -9.24 36.12 -6.93
CA ALA A 201 -10.51 35.69 -6.36
C ALA A 201 -10.23 34.87 -5.09
N GLY A 202 -10.24 35.54 -3.93
CA GLY A 202 -10.00 34.91 -2.63
C GLY A 202 -10.97 33.76 -2.31
N VAL A 203 -10.54 32.85 -1.44
CA VAL A 203 -11.39 31.80 -0.89
C VAL A 203 -12.39 32.47 0.07
N SER A 204 -13.64 32.64 -0.35
CA SER A 204 -14.72 32.96 0.58
C SER A 204 -15.07 31.70 1.35
N TYR A 205 -14.73 31.67 2.64
CA TYR A 205 -15.29 30.70 3.59
C TYR A 205 -16.76 31.00 3.88
#